data_AF-A0A8C4QFV1-F1
#
_entry.id   AF-A0A8C4QFV1-F1
#
_cell.length_a   1.000
_cell.length_b   1.000
_cell.length_c   1.000
_cell.angle_alpha   90.00
_cell.angle_beta   90.00
_cell.angle_gamma   90.00
#
_symmetry.space_group_name_H-M   'P 1'
#
loop_
_entity.id
_entity.type
_entity.pdbx_description
1 polymer ?
#
loop_
_entity_poly.entity_id
_entity_poly.type
_entity_poly.pdbx_seq_one_letter_code
_entity_poly.pdbx_strand_id
1 'polypeptide(L)'
;MVRSLPLTAFTFNFVCHVVIDQFQAISFPLLHCRRTTFNTSNSICRYIARLIPKHGLYGGNLLEQVEVDHWLDFADRLADPTEFPRALAALQHNLSLRSYLVGHSLTLADLAVWATLTGNNMWQSAQENGQAPQHVWRWFNFLSSLPHFHAVSSQWGNKIASSHPVGQRSCVKSKEKQEDRAKFVELPGAEMGKVVVRFPPEASGLDHLGGRDWERGKDCRASLW
;
A
#
# COMPACT_ATOMS: atom_id res chain seq x y z
N MET A 1 9.83 -20.38 -30.50
CA MET A 1 8.37 -20.64 -30.49
C MET A 1 7.74 -19.78 -29.39
N VAL A 2 7.50 -18.50 -29.67
CA VAL A 2 6.87 -17.59 -28.71
C VAL A 2 5.37 -17.87 -28.78
N ARG A 3 4.83 -18.58 -27.79
CA ARG A 3 3.38 -18.77 -27.67
C ARG A 3 2.76 -17.38 -27.53
N SER A 4 2.07 -16.91 -28.55
CA SER A 4 1.24 -15.70 -28.47
C SER A 4 0.18 -15.96 -27.41
N LEU A 5 0.37 -15.40 -26.21
CA LEU A 5 -0.67 -15.37 -25.20
C LEU A 5 -1.87 -14.65 -25.83
N PRO A 6 -3.09 -15.22 -25.75
CA PRO A 6 -4.27 -14.56 -26.31
C PRO A 6 -4.40 -13.16 -25.71
N LEU A 7 -4.89 -12.18 -26.49
CA LEU A 7 -5.06 -10.78 -26.05
C LEU A 7 -5.73 -10.67 -24.67
N THR A 8 -6.63 -11.61 -24.35
CA THR A 8 -7.29 -11.75 -23.04
C THR A 8 -6.33 -12.08 -21.90
N ALA A 9 -5.33 -12.92 -22.12
CA ALA A 9 -4.29 -13.24 -21.15
C ALA A 9 -3.33 -12.06 -20.95
N PHE A 10 -3.04 -11.29 -22.01
CA PHE A 10 -2.26 -10.05 -21.86
C PHE A 10 -3.00 -9.01 -21.00
N THR A 11 -4.30 -8.80 -21.28
CA THR A 11 -5.14 -7.90 -20.47
C THR A 11 -5.25 -8.36 -19.01
N PHE A 12 -5.43 -9.66 -18.77
CA PHE A 12 -5.51 -10.19 -17.42
C PHE A 12 -4.20 -10.06 -16.64
N ASN A 13 -3.06 -10.38 -17.26
CA ASN A 13 -1.73 -10.16 -16.67
C ASN A 13 -1.50 -8.69 -16.30
N PHE A 14 -1.87 -7.76 -17.20
CA PHE A 14 -1.75 -6.33 -16.93
C PHE A 14 -2.62 -5.90 -15.74
N VAL A 15 -3.85 -6.40 -15.65
CA VAL A 15 -4.76 -6.08 -14.52
C VAL A 15 -4.21 -6.61 -13.20
N CYS A 16 -3.73 -7.86 -13.16
CA CYS A 16 -3.08 -8.41 -11.97
C CYS A 16 -1.87 -7.56 -11.57
N HIS A 17 -1.06 -7.13 -12.54
CA HIS A 17 0.08 -6.25 -12.30
C HIS A 17 -0.34 -4.90 -11.69
N VAL A 18 -1.37 -4.26 -12.25
CA VAL A 18 -1.89 -3.00 -11.71
C VAL A 18 -2.40 -3.18 -10.29
N VAL A 19 -3.15 -4.25 -10.02
CA VAL A 19 -3.69 -4.56 -8.69
C VAL A 19 -2.57 -4.80 -7.68
N ILE A 20 -1.57 -5.63 -8.00
CA ILE A 20 -0.45 -5.90 -7.10
C ILE A 20 0.34 -4.62 -6.83
N ASP A 21 0.57 -3.78 -7.84
CA ASP A 21 1.24 -2.49 -7.67
C ASP A 21 0.47 -1.54 -6.74
N GLN A 22 -0.88 -1.56 -6.71
CA GLN A 22 -1.66 -0.75 -5.76
C GLN A 22 -1.40 -1.10 -4.29
N PHE A 23 -0.98 -2.33 -3.99
CA PHE A 23 -0.68 -2.79 -2.62
C PHE A 23 0.81 -2.63 -2.27
N GLN A 24 1.67 -2.39 -3.27
CA GLN A 24 3.12 -2.27 -3.08
C GLN A 24 3.63 -0.84 -3.24
N ALA A 25 2.94 0.02 -3.99
CA ALA A 25 3.39 1.37 -4.30
C ALA A 25 3.59 2.23 -3.03
N ILE A 26 4.74 2.91 -2.97
CA ILE A 26 5.09 3.90 -1.94
C ILE A 26 4.25 5.19 -2.08
N SER A 27 3.66 5.41 -3.27
CA SER A 27 2.82 6.57 -3.55
C SER A 27 1.36 6.27 -3.24
N PHE A 28 0.66 7.22 -2.62
CA PHE A 28 -0.77 7.11 -2.35
C PHE A 28 -1.54 6.81 -3.65
N PRO A 29 -2.24 5.67 -3.72
CA PRO A 29 -2.95 5.28 -4.93
C PRO A 29 -4.13 6.23 -5.13
N LEU A 30 -4.20 6.88 -6.29
CA LEU A 30 -5.27 7.81 -6.63
C LEU A 30 -5.81 7.50 -8.02
N LEU A 31 -7.08 7.08 -8.08
CA LEU A 31 -7.80 6.90 -9.33
C LEU A 31 -8.84 8.00 -9.49
N HIS A 32 -8.70 8.81 -10.53
CA HIS A 32 -9.68 9.86 -10.86
C HIS A 32 -10.69 9.31 -11.88
N CYS A 33 -11.97 9.26 -11.50
CA CYS A 33 -13.05 8.81 -12.37
C CYS A 33 -14.09 9.92 -12.49
N ARG A 34 -13.97 10.78 -13.52
CA ARG A 34 -14.85 11.89 -13.98
C ARG A 34 -15.47 12.81 -12.91
N ARG A 35 -16.15 12.27 -11.89
CA ARG A 35 -16.81 12.97 -10.78
C ARG A 35 -16.39 12.49 -9.39
N THR A 36 -15.56 11.46 -9.29
CA THR A 36 -15.17 10.85 -8.00
C THR A 36 -13.71 10.41 -8.05
N THR A 37 -13.01 10.58 -6.93
CA THR A 37 -11.65 10.08 -6.73
C THR A 37 -11.64 8.95 -5.73
N PHE A 38 -11.00 7.84 -6.08
CA PHE A 38 -10.69 6.76 -5.15
C PHE A 38 -9.25 6.91 -4.69
N ASN A 39 -9.02 6.90 -3.38
CA ASN A 39 -7.71 7.07 -2.77
C ASN A 39 -7.26 5.86 -1.93
N THR A 40 -8.01 4.76 -1.97
CA THR A 40 -7.67 3.51 -1.25
C THR A 40 -7.48 2.37 -2.24
N SER A 41 -6.46 1.53 -2.00
CA SER A 41 -6.14 0.36 -2.84
C SER A 41 -7.35 -0.55 -2.99
N ASN A 42 -8.07 -0.82 -1.90
CA ASN A 42 -9.27 -1.69 -1.91
C ASN A 42 -10.36 -1.14 -2.84
N SER A 43 -10.66 0.17 -2.80
CA SER A 43 -11.69 0.77 -3.66
C SER A 43 -11.28 0.74 -5.13
N ILE A 44 -10.00 1.01 -5.42
CA ILE A 44 -9.46 1.00 -6.79
C ILE A 44 -9.50 -0.42 -7.36
N CYS A 45 -9.06 -1.42 -6.59
CA CYS A 45 -9.07 -2.82 -7.02
C CYS A 45 -10.48 -3.33 -7.26
N ARG A 46 -11.42 -3.02 -6.35
CA ARG A 46 -12.85 -3.30 -6.52
C ARG A 46 -13.42 -2.67 -7.80
N TYR A 47 -13.07 -1.42 -8.07
CA TYR A 47 -13.52 -0.72 -9.28
C TYR A 47 -12.98 -1.39 -10.55
N ILE A 48 -11.67 -1.67 -10.60
CA ILE A 48 -11.03 -2.34 -11.75
C ILE A 48 -11.63 -3.73 -12.00
N ALA A 49 -11.82 -4.54 -10.95
CA ALA A 49 -12.40 -5.87 -11.10
C ALA A 49 -13.85 -5.82 -11.63
N ARG A 50 -14.65 -4.84 -11.19
CA ARG A 50 -16.01 -4.62 -11.69
C ARG A 50 -16.08 -4.10 -13.13
N LEU A 51 -15.04 -3.42 -13.62
CA LEU A 51 -14.95 -3.05 -15.04
C LEU A 51 -14.71 -4.26 -15.95
N ILE A 52 -14.22 -5.38 -15.41
CA ILE A 52 -13.80 -6.54 -16.20
C ILE A 52 -14.34 -7.85 -15.59
N PRO A 53 -15.66 -8.00 -15.47
CA PRO A 53 -16.29 -9.13 -14.77
C PRO A 53 -15.98 -10.48 -15.40
N LYS A 54 -15.68 -10.52 -16.71
CA LYS A 54 -15.29 -11.74 -17.45
C LYS A 54 -14.09 -12.48 -16.87
N HIS A 55 -13.25 -11.82 -16.07
CA HIS A 55 -12.07 -12.42 -15.45
C HIS A 55 -12.35 -12.99 -14.05
N GLY A 56 -13.56 -12.81 -13.50
CA GLY A 56 -13.94 -13.43 -12.22
C GLY A 56 -13.17 -12.92 -10.99
N LEU A 57 -12.36 -11.85 -11.12
CA LEU A 57 -11.49 -11.37 -10.04
C LEU A 57 -12.26 -10.93 -8.78
N TYR A 58 -13.53 -10.59 -8.91
CA TYR A 58 -14.37 -10.17 -7.79
C TYR A 58 -15.26 -11.30 -7.24
N GLY A 59 -15.14 -12.54 -7.72
CA GLY A 59 -16.01 -13.66 -7.35
C GLY A 59 -17.21 -13.81 -8.28
N GLY A 60 -17.70 -15.05 -8.43
CA GLY A 60 -18.76 -15.45 -9.35
C GLY A 60 -20.18 -15.36 -8.78
N ASN A 61 -20.32 -15.25 -7.46
CA ASN A 61 -21.60 -15.11 -6.76
C ASN A 61 -21.50 -14.14 -5.59
N LEU A 62 -22.64 -13.81 -4.95
CA LEU A 62 -22.69 -12.82 -3.87
C LEU A 62 -21.84 -13.23 -2.66
N LEU A 63 -21.82 -14.52 -2.30
CA LEU A 63 -21.02 -15.01 -1.19
C LEU A 63 -19.53 -14.81 -1.47
N GLU A 64 -19.06 -15.21 -2.65
CA GLU A 64 -17.67 -15.02 -3.06
C GLU A 64 -17.28 -13.54 -3.11
N GLN A 65 -18.18 -12.65 -3.56
CA GLN A 65 -17.93 -11.20 -3.55
C GLN A 65 -17.72 -10.66 -2.13
N VAL A 66 -18.52 -11.12 -1.17
CA VAL A 66 -18.38 -10.74 0.24
C VAL A 66 -17.09 -11.31 0.84
N GLU A 67 -16.73 -12.56 0.51
CA GLU A 67 -15.45 -13.14 0.92
C GLU A 67 -14.27 -12.35 0.34
N VAL A 68 -14.34 -11.91 -0.92
CA VAL A 68 -13.31 -11.06 -1.53
C VAL A 68 -13.18 -9.75 -0.77
N ASP A 69 -14.29 -9.09 -0.45
CA ASP A 69 -14.27 -7.84 0.32
C ASP A 69 -13.66 -8.04 1.71
N HIS A 70 -14.01 -9.13 2.39
CA HIS A 70 -13.42 -9.51 3.66
C HIS A 70 -11.91 -9.63 3.59
N TRP A 71 -11.39 -10.33 2.57
CA TRP A 71 -9.95 -10.55 2.42
C TRP A 71 -9.19 -9.27 2.04
N LEU A 72 -9.81 -8.36 1.30
CA LEU A 72 -9.22 -7.04 1.01
C LEU A 72 -9.01 -6.23 2.29
N ASP A 73 -10.01 -6.22 3.18
CA ASP A 73 -9.88 -5.53 4.46
C ASP A 73 -8.97 -6.31 5.44
N PHE A 74 -8.92 -7.64 5.34
CA PHE A 74 -7.99 -8.47 6.09
C PHE A 74 -6.52 -8.20 5.72
N ALA A 75 -6.24 -7.86 4.47
CA ALA A 75 -4.90 -7.54 4.01
C ALA A 75 -4.28 -6.37 4.81
N ASP A 76 -5.08 -5.39 5.24
CA ASP A 76 -4.59 -4.28 6.08
C ASP A 76 -4.08 -4.79 7.44
N ARG A 77 -4.69 -5.84 7.99
CA ARG A 77 -4.25 -6.47 9.25
C ARG A 77 -2.94 -7.23 9.09
N LEU A 78 -2.63 -7.72 7.90
CA LEU A 78 -1.32 -8.29 7.57
C LEU A 78 -0.26 -7.21 7.32
N ALA A 79 -0.66 -5.98 6.98
CA ALA A 79 0.27 -4.86 6.86
C ALA A 79 0.68 -4.30 8.24
N ASP A 80 -0.23 -4.35 9.22
CA ASP A 80 0.02 -3.90 10.58
C ASP A 80 0.96 -4.86 11.35
N PRO A 81 2.15 -4.42 11.79
CA PRO A 81 3.09 -5.26 12.54
C PRO A 81 2.52 -5.82 13.86
N THR A 82 1.57 -5.12 14.48
CA THR A 82 0.98 -5.52 15.77
C THR A 82 -0.01 -6.66 15.60
N GLU A 83 -0.78 -6.65 14.51
CA GLU A 83 -1.77 -7.68 14.18
C GLU A 83 -1.18 -8.83 13.35
N PHE A 84 -0.01 -8.61 12.72
CA PHE A 84 0.61 -9.56 11.79
C PHE A 84 0.69 -11.00 12.31
N PRO A 85 1.17 -11.31 13.53
CA PRO A 85 1.25 -12.69 13.99
C PRO A 85 -0.12 -13.38 14.06
N ARG A 86 -1.14 -12.65 14.52
CA ARG A 86 -2.52 -13.15 14.64
C ARG A 86 -3.17 -13.31 13.28
N ALA A 87 -2.98 -12.34 12.39
CA ALA A 87 -3.47 -12.40 11.01
C ALA A 87 -2.81 -13.55 10.25
N LEU A 88 -1.49 -13.75 10.38
CA LEU A 88 -0.78 -14.84 9.73
C LEU A 88 -1.28 -16.22 10.21
N ALA A 89 -1.57 -16.38 11.50
CA ALA A 89 -2.15 -17.61 12.04
C ALA A 89 -3.57 -17.88 11.49
N ALA A 90 -4.40 -16.83 11.37
CA ALA A 90 -5.73 -16.95 10.77
C ALA A 90 -5.64 -17.32 9.28
N LEU A 91 -4.72 -16.70 8.54
CA LEU A 91 -4.46 -17.03 7.13
C LEU A 91 -4.03 -18.49 6.96
N GLN A 92 -3.10 -18.95 7.80
CA GLN A 92 -2.64 -20.34 7.84
C GLN A 92 -3.78 -21.34 8.03
N HIS A 93 -4.72 -21.04 8.94
CA HIS A 93 -5.89 -21.89 9.17
C HIS A 93 -6.82 -21.95 7.94
N ASN A 94 -7.12 -20.80 7.34
CA ASN A 94 -7.99 -20.71 6.17
C ASN A 94 -7.41 -21.43 4.94
N LEU A 95 -6.09 -21.45 4.78
CA LEU A 95 -5.39 -22.09 3.66
C LEU A 95 -5.15 -23.61 3.84
N SER A 96 -5.61 -24.20 4.94
CA SER A 96 -5.40 -25.63 5.25
C SER A 96 -5.94 -26.56 4.16
N LEU A 97 -7.15 -26.30 3.68
CA LEU A 97 -7.85 -27.12 2.66
C LEU A 97 -8.13 -26.36 1.36
N ARG A 98 -7.59 -25.14 1.22
CA ARG A 98 -7.91 -24.24 0.12
C ARG A 98 -6.70 -23.97 -0.77
N SER A 99 -6.92 -23.94 -2.09
CA SER A 99 -5.90 -23.54 -3.07
C SER A 99 -5.92 -22.05 -3.38
N TYR A 100 -7.09 -21.43 -3.25
CA TYR A 100 -7.34 -19.99 -3.37
C TYR A 100 -8.12 -19.53 -2.14
N LEU A 101 -8.02 -18.25 -1.77
CA LEU A 101 -8.72 -17.73 -0.60
C LEU A 101 -10.25 -17.76 -0.76
N VAL A 102 -10.72 -17.51 -1.98
CA VAL A 102 -12.14 -17.46 -2.35
C VAL A 102 -12.42 -18.42 -3.51
N GLY A 103 -13.46 -19.24 -3.37
CA GLY A 103 -13.89 -20.17 -4.41
C GLY A 103 -12.77 -21.11 -4.89
N HIS A 104 -12.64 -21.23 -6.21
CA HIS A 104 -11.75 -22.20 -6.88
C HIS A 104 -10.82 -21.56 -7.93
N SER A 105 -10.69 -20.23 -7.92
CA SER A 105 -9.91 -19.47 -8.91
C SER A 105 -9.25 -18.25 -8.28
N LEU A 106 -8.25 -17.70 -8.98
CA LEU A 106 -7.56 -16.48 -8.54
C LEU A 106 -8.52 -15.29 -8.45
N THR A 107 -8.55 -14.61 -7.30
CA THR A 107 -9.37 -13.41 -7.07
C THR A 107 -8.54 -12.24 -6.54
N LEU A 108 -9.18 -11.08 -6.36
CA LEU A 108 -8.58 -9.95 -5.66
C LEU A 108 -8.12 -10.30 -4.24
N ALA A 109 -8.78 -11.27 -3.58
CA ALA A 109 -8.38 -11.73 -2.25
C ALA A 109 -6.94 -12.26 -2.27
N ASP A 110 -6.64 -13.15 -3.21
CA ASP A 110 -5.31 -13.75 -3.34
C ASP A 110 -4.26 -12.71 -3.71
N LEU A 111 -4.58 -11.83 -4.66
CA LEU A 111 -3.69 -10.76 -5.12
C LEU A 111 -3.33 -9.81 -3.99
N ALA A 112 -4.31 -9.34 -3.21
CA ALA A 112 -4.10 -8.40 -2.12
C ALA A 112 -3.27 -9.01 -0.99
N VAL A 113 -3.65 -10.20 -0.50
CA VAL A 113 -2.93 -10.86 0.60
C VAL A 113 -1.49 -11.21 0.19
N TRP A 114 -1.28 -11.69 -1.04
CA TRP A 114 0.05 -12.02 -1.53
C TRP A 114 0.92 -10.77 -1.69
N ALA A 115 0.36 -9.69 -2.22
CA ALA A 115 1.07 -8.42 -2.40
C ALA A 115 1.50 -7.84 -1.05
N THR A 116 0.60 -7.84 -0.06
CA THR A 116 0.90 -7.40 1.31
C THR A 116 2.01 -8.22 1.95
N LEU A 117 1.96 -9.56 1.85
CA LEU A 117 3.02 -10.41 2.40
C LEU A 117 4.37 -10.13 1.75
N THR A 118 4.41 -9.95 0.43
CA THR A 118 5.64 -9.67 -0.31
C THR A 118 6.33 -8.39 0.16
N GLY A 119 5.54 -7.36 0.52
CA GLY A 119 6.05 -6.09 1.07
C GLY A 119 6.31 -6.10 2.59
N ASN A 120 6.02 -7.18 3.30
CA ASN A 120 6.10 -7.23 4.76
C ASN A 120 7.45 -7.80 5.24
N ASN A 121 8.19 -7.01 6.03
CA ASN A 121 9.51 -7.40 6.55
C ASN A 121 9.47 -8.59 7.52
N MET A 122 8.40 -8.72 8.31
CA MET A 122 8.22 -9.87 9.23
C MET A 122 7.99 -11.16 8.45
N TRP A 123 7.24 -11.09 7.34
CA TRP A 123 7.11 -12.21 6.42
C TRP A 123 8.46 -12.59 5.81
N GLN A 124 9.20 -11.63 5.23
CA GLN A 124 10.52 -11.88 4.65
C GLN A 124 11.47 -12.55 5.65
N SER A 125 11.54 -12.05 6.88
CA SER A 125 12.33 -12.65 7.96
C SER A 125 11.87 -14.07 8.30
N ALA A 126 10.56 -14.34 8.33
CA ALA A 126 10.04 -15.69 8.55
C ALA A 126 10.41 -16.65 7.41
N GLN A 127 10.50 -16.16 6.16
CA GLN A 127 10.95 -16.97 5.02
C GLN A 127 12.43 -17.35 5.16
N GLU A 128 13.30 -16.38 5.46
CA GLU A 128 14.74 -16.58 5.61
C GLU A 128 15.09 -17.52 6.77
N ASN A 129 14.37 -17.40 7.89
CA ASN A 129 14.56 -18.23 9.07
C ASN A 129 13.87 -19.60 8.98
N GLY A 130 13.19 -19.91 7.87
CA GLY A 130 12.45 -21.17 7.71
C GLY A 130 11.26 -21.32 8.66
N GLN A 131 10.72 -20.21 9.16
CA GLN A 131 9.60 -20.14 10.10
C GLN A 131 8.25 -19.80 9.43
N ALA A 132 8.23 -19.70 8.10
CA ALA A 132 7.01 -19.46 7.35
C ALA A 132 5.99 -20.60 7.55
N PRO A 133 4.74 -20.32 7.98
CA PRO A 133 3.73 -21.34 8.18
C PRO A 133 3.46 -22.17 6.92
N GLN A 134 3.36 -23.49 7.06
CA GLN A 134 3.38 -24.44 5.92
C GLN A 134 2.34 -24.19 4.84
N HIS A 135 1.11 -23.81 5.20
CA HIS A 135 0.00 -23.66 4.23
C HIS A 135 0.10 -22.31 3.54
N VAL A 136 0.47 -21.26 4.28
CA VAL A 136 0.79 -19.95 3.72
C VAL A 136 1.97 -20.06 2.77
N TRP A 137 3.06 -20.74 3.15
CA TRP A 137 4.24 -20.94 2.32
C TRP A 137 3.92 -21.69 1.03
N ARG A 138 3.17 -22.81 1.11
CA ARG A 138 2.68 -23.56 -0.05
C ARG A 138 1.89 -22.67 -1.01
N TRP A 139 0.88 -21.97 -0.49
CA TRP A 139 0.02 -21.09 -1.27
C TRP A 139 0.81 -19.92 -1.88
N PHE A 140 1.70 -19.30 -1.11
CA PHE A 140 2.53 -18.19 -1.57
C PHE A 140 3.43 -18.61 -2.73
N ASN A 141 4.11 -19.75 -2.64
CA ASN A 141 4.94 -20.28 -3.71
C ASN A 141 4.14 -20.71 -4.93
N PHE A 142 2.96 -21.30 -4.70
CA PHE A 142 2.03 -21.60 -5.79
C PHE A 142 1.67 -20.34 -6.57
N LEU A 143 1.25 -19.26 -5.91
CA LEU A 143 0.94 -17.99 -6.58
C LEU A 143 2.16 -17.38 -7.26
N SER A 144 3.31 -17.37 -6.60
CA SER A 144 4.59 -16.87 -7.16
C SER A 144 5.01 -17.62 -8.43
N SER A 145 4.61 -18.88 -8.60
CA SER A 145 4.87 -19.69 -9.80
C SER A 145 3.97 -19.32 -10.99
N LEU A 146 2.86 -18.61 -10.75
CA LEU A 146 1.94 -18.21 -11.81
C LEU A 146 2.54 -17.07 -12.65
N PRO A 147 2.36 -17.06 -13.98
CA PRO A 147 2.94 -16.05 -14.87
C PRO A 147 2.61 -14.59 -14.48
N HIS A 148 1.42 -14.38 -13.91
CA HIS A 148 0.89 -13.09 -13.48
C HIS A 148 1.71 -12.44 -12.35
N PHE A 149 2.38 -13.24 -11.52
CA PHE A 149 3.15 -12.77 -10.37
C PHE A 149 4.64 -12.58 -10.68
N HIS A 150 5.17 -13.33 -11.66
CA HIS A 150 6.58 -13.26 -12.08
C HIS A 150 6.99 -11.90 -12.67
N ALA A 151 6.07 -11.25 -13.40
CA ALA A 151 6.33 -9.92 -13.97
C ALA A 151 6.47 -8.83 -12.89
N VAL A 152 5.78 -8.99 -11.75
CA VAL A 152 5.79 -8.00 -10.66
C VAL A 152 6.98 -8.23 -9.73
N SER A 153 7.30 -9.49 -9.40
CA SER A 153 8.43 -9.82 -8.52
C SER A 153 9.78 -9.34 -9.07
N SER A 154 9.96 -9.42 -10.39
CA SER A 154 11.18 -8.94 -11.07
C SER A 154 11.30 -7.40 -11.07
N GLN A 155 10.18 -6.66 -11.13
CA GLN A 155 10.21 -5.19 -11.05
C GLN A 155 10.45 -4.68 -9.63
N TRP A 156 9.89 -5.36 -8.62
CA TRP A 156 10.02 -4.93 -7.24
C TRP A 156 11.33 -5.37 -6.57
N GLY A 157 11.85 -6.56 -6.92
CA GLY A 157 13.18 -7.00 -6.48
C GLY A 157 14.30 -6.01 -6.85
N ASN A 158 14.18 -5.36 -8.02
CA ASN A 158 15.12 -4.33 -8.47
C ASN A 158 14.90 -2.97 -7.80
N LYS A 159 13.66 -2.62 -7.41
CA LYS A 159 13.37 -1.34 -6.73
C LYS A 159 13.89 -1.32 -5.28
N ILE A 160 13.76 -2.42 -4.54
CA ILE A 160 14.29 -2.55 -3.16
C ILE A 160 15.82 -2.37 -3.13
N ALA A 161 16.53 -2.87 -4.14
CA ALA A 161 17.98 -2.70 -4.26
C ALA A 161 18.43 -1.26 -4.59
N SER A 162 17.51 -0.41 -5.06
CA SER A 162 17.80 0.97 -5.50
C SER A 162 17.27 2.07 -4.57
N SER A 163 16.46 1.73 -3.56
CA SER A 163 15.95 2.70 -2.60
C SER A 163 16.89 2.86 -1.41
N HIS A 164 17.67 3.95 -1.42
CA HIS A 164 18.24 4.52 -0.20
C HIS A 164 17.12 4.72 0.85
N PRO A 165 17.36 4.40 2.14
CA PRO A 165 16.35 4.59 3.17
C PRO A 165 16.10 6.09 3.37
N VAL A 166 14.91 6.55 2.95
CA VAL A 166 14.41 7.87 3.34
C VAL A 166 14.06 7.79 4.82
N GLY A 167 14.93 8.40 5.62
CA GLY A 167 14.84 8.44 7.07
C GLY A 167 13.51 8.97 7.56
N GLN A 168 12.96 8.24 8.53
CA GLN A 168 11.91 8.69 9.44
C GLN A 168 12.27 10.07 10.00
N ARG A 169 11.43 11.06 9.71
CA ARG A 169 11.49 12.37 10.35
C ARG A 169 10.79 12.25 11.71
N SER A 170 11.53 11.80 12.73
CA SER A 170 11.16 11.97 14.14
C SER A 170 12.01 13.07 14.77
N CYS A 171 11.32 14.10 15.24
CA CYS A 171 11.83 15.14 16.13
C CYS A 171 12.25 14.53 17.47
N VAL A 172 13.54 14.62 17.86
CA VAL A 172 13.97 14.89 19.25
C VAL A 172 15.37 15.53 19.25
N LYS A 173 15.44 16.70 19.89
CA LYS A 173 16.56 17.38 20.57
C LYS A 173 17.98 16.78 20.47
N SER A 174 18.95 17.65 20.16
CA SER A 174 20.30 17.53 20.73
C SER A 174 20.96 18.90 20.93
N LYS A 175 21.36 19.16 22.18
CA LYS A 175 22.33 20.16 22.61
C LYS A 175 23.71 19.90 21.98
N GLU A 176 24.46 20.97 21.72
CA GLU A 176 25.93 21.21 21.80
C GLU A 176 26.87 19.98 21.97
N LYS A 177 28.08 19.86 21.38
CA LYS A 177 29.08 20.83 20.88
C LYS A 177 30.21 20.08 20.11
N GLN A 178 30.97 20.82 19.29
CA GLN A 178 32.40 20.63 18.91
C GLN A 178 32.73 19.63 17.76
N GLU A 179 33.00 20.11 16.54
CA GLU A 179 34.29 20.53 15.92
C GLU A 179 35.09 19.34 15.34
N ASP A 180 35.23 19.28 14.01
CA ASP A 180 36.57 19.27 13.39
C ASP A 180 36.53 19.58 11.88
N ARG A 181 37.63 20.18 11.45
CA ARG A 181 38.01 20.78 10.16
C ARG A 181 37.50 20.12 8.87
N ALA A 182 36.90 20.94 8.01
CA ALA A 182 36.94 20.74 6.56
C ALA A 182 37.42 22.02 5.85
N LYS A 183 38.44 21.82 5.00
CA LYS A 183 39.18 22.81 4.21
C LYS A 183 38.25 23.70 3.38
N PHE A 184 38.28 25.00 3.65
CA PHE A 184 37.72 26.02 2.79
C PHE A 184 38.57 26.14 1.51
N VAL A 185 37.91 26.02 0.36
CA VAL A 185 38.39 26.60 -0.89
C VAL A 185 37.95 28.06 -0.87
N GLU A 186 38.91 28.98 -0.83
CA GLU A 186 38.69 30.41 -0.98
C GLU A 186 38.14 30.72 -2.37
N LEU A 187 36.96 31.32 -2.42
CA LEU A 187 36.45 32.01 -3.60
C LEU A 187 37.03 33.44 -3.60
N PRO A 188 37.77 33.86 -4.64
CA PRO A 188 38.29 35.22 -4.71
C PRO A 188 37.15 36.21 -4.98
N GLY A 189 36.98 37.21 -4.11
CA GLY A 189 36.20 38.43 -4.41
C GLY A 189 34.86 38.63 -3.71
N ALA A 190 34.61 38.05 -2.52
CA ALA A 190 33.41 38.36 -1.74
C ALA A 190 33.72 39.37 -0.61
N GLU A 191 33.34 40.63 -0.81
CA GLU A 191 33.43 41.69 0.20
C GLU A 191 32.27 41.61 1.20
N MET A 192 32.59 41.73 2.49
CA MET A 192 31.64 41.62 3.59
C MET A 192 30.74 42.86 3.68
N GLY A 193 29.41 42.67 3.73
CA GLY A 193 28.47 43.76 4.06
C GLY A 193 27.49 44.22 2.97
N LYS A 194 27.26 43.45 1.90
CA LYS A 194 26.33 43.86 0.82
C LYS A 194 25.33 42.78 0.36
N VAL A 195 24.80 41.98 1.29
CA VAL A 195 23.70 41.03 1.01
C VAL A 195 22.46 41.46 1.81
N VAL A 196 21.55 42.12 1.10
CA VAL A 196 20.22 42.47 1.63
C VAL A 196 19.28 41.31 1.36
N VAL A 197 18.75 40.71 2.43
CA VAL A 197 17.55 39.87 2.35
C VAL A 197 16.35 40.78 2.54
N ARG A 198 15.55 40.98 1.49
CA ARG A 198 14.26 41.66 1.61
C ARG A 198 13.27 40.66 2.19
N PHE A 199 13.02 40.77 3.50
CA PHE A 199 11.86 40.14 4.12
C PHE A 199 10.58 40.91 3.73
N PRO A 200 9.48 40.22 3.38
CA PRO A 200 8.16 40.82 3.34
C PRO A 200 7.81 41.40 4.72
N PRO A 201 7.22 42.61 4.81
CA PRO A 201 6.83 43.20 6.08
C PRO A 201 5.61 42.48 6.67
N GLU A 202 5.78 41.86 7.85
CA GLU A 202 4.66 41.61 8.76
C GLU A 202 4.35 42.91 9.51
N ALA A 203 3.09 43.34 9.46
CA ALA A 203 2.54 44.27 10.44
C ALA A 203 1.07 43.92 10.70
N SER A 204 0.83 43.37 11.89
CA SER A 204 -0.20 43.76 12.84
C SER A 204 -1.63 44.04 12.33
N GLY A 205 -2.58 43.26 12.85
CA GLY A 205 -4.00 43.64 12.87
C GLY A 205 -4.86 42.62 13.61
N LEU A 206 -4.99 42.78 14.93
CA LEU A 206 -6.18 42.35 15.66
C LEU A 206 -7.40 43.02 15.02
N ASP A 207 -8.50 42.28 14.82
CA ASP A 207 -9.81 42.80 15.19
C ASP A 207 -10.87 41.70 15.35
N HIS A 208 -11.57 41.81 16.48
CA HIS A 208 -12.63 40.95 16.97
C HIS A 208 -14.00 41.41 16.44
N LEU A 209 -14.73 40.54 15.74
CA LEU A 209 -16.20 40.56 15.59
C LEU A 209 -16.61 39.11 15.25
N GLY A 210 -17.55 38.39 15.87
CA GLY A 210 -18.66 38.72 16.74
C GLY A 210 -19.87 37.87 16.31
N GLY A 211 -20.32 36.94 17.17
CA GLY A 211 -21.70 36.42 17.21
C GLY A 211 -22.16 35.36 16.19
N ARG A 212 -22.33 34.11 16.64
CA ARG A 212 -23.64 33.58 17.08
C ARG A 212 -23.55 32.11 17.51
N ASP A 213 -24.00 31.90 18.74
CA ASP A 213 -24.43 30.64 19.32
C ASP A 213 -25.59 29.98 18.54
N TRP A 214 -25.65 28.64 18.61
CA TRP A 214 -26.69 27.88 19.35
C TRP A 214 -27.16 26.59 18.64
N GLU A 215 -26.80 25.48 19.29
CA GLU A 215 -27.37 24.13 19.38
C GLU A 215 -28.53 23.67 18.46
N ARG A 216 -28.46 22.39 18.05
CA ARG A 216 -29.24 21.24 18.59
C ARG A 216 -29.74 20.30 17.49
N GLY A 217 -29.40 19.01 17.60
CA GLY A 217 -29.97 17.92 16.81
C GLY A 217 -29.36 16.58 17.17
N LYS A 218 -29.80 16.00 18.28
CA LYS A 218 -29.55 14.61 18.70
C LYS A 218 -30.45 13.64 17.92
N ASP A 219 -30.02 12.38 17.89
CA ASP A 219 -30.72 11.15 17.50
C ASP A 219 -31.02 10.99 15.99
N CYS A 220 -30.75 9.86 15.33
CA CYS A 220 -31.23 8.53 15.71
C CYS A 220 -30.24 7.39 15.45
N ARG A 221 -30.37 6.42 16.36
CA ARG A 221 -29.66 5.14 16.51
C ARG A 221 -30.08 4.12 15.44
N ALA A 222 -29.14 3.26 15.07
CA ALA A 222 -29.40 2.02 14.33
C ALA A 222 -30.29 1.06 15.13
N SER A 223 -31.15 0.31 14.44
CA SER A 223 -31.79 -0.90 14.97
C SER A 223 -31.77 -1.96 13.87
N LEU A 224 -31.07 -3.05 14.15
CA LEU A 224 -31.20 -4.31 13.43
C LEU A 224 -32.51 -4.99 13.85
N TRP A 225 -33.25 -5.45 12.85
CA TRP A 225 -33.88 -6.77 12.85
C TRP A 225 -33.59 -7.40 11.49
#